data_AF-A0A1X1XX36-F1
#
_entry.id   AF-A0A1X1XX36-F1
#
_cell.length_a   1.000
_cell.length_b   1.000
_cell.length_c   1.000
_cell.angle_alpha   90.00
_cell.angle_beta   90.00
_cell.angle_gamma   90.00
#
_symmetry.space_group_name_H-M   'P 1'
#
loop_
_entity.id
_entity.type
_entity.pdbx_description
1 polymer ?
#
loop_
_entity_poly.entity_id
_entity_poly.type
_entity_poly.pdbx_seq_one_letter_code
_entity_poly.pdbx_strand_id
1 'polypeptide(L)'
;MLRAVAASLHGVAEDIESLLPEIKDLHDTTAREAADHTVSGGPAPYFSPLLDALHTANGKVLKNVEQARDNVRRDAEALQGLADSFESNEQTHASKIANL
;
A
#
# COMPACT_ATOMS: atom_id res chain seq x y z
N MET A 1 -7.75 -8.04 21.92
CA MET A 1 -8.36 -7.93 20.58
C MET A 1 -7.70 -6.87 19.70
N LEU A 2 -7.47 -5.64 20.19
CA LEU A 2 -6.86 -4.55 19.38
C LEU A 2 -5.48 -4.89 18.79
N ARG A 3 -4.58 -5.54 19.54
CA ARG A 3 -3.28 -6.02 19.00
C ARG A 3 -3.44 -6.95 17.80
N ALA A 4 -4.44 -7.84 17.82
CA ALA A 4 -4.67 -8.79 16.73
C ALA A 4 -5.19 -8.07 15.48
N VAL A 5 -6.04 -7.05 15.66
CA VAL A 5 -6.50 -6.20 14.55
C VAL A 5 -5.35 -5.39 13.96
N ALA A 6 -4.51 -4.78 14.79
CA ALA A 6 -3.32 -4.05 14.34
C ALA A 6 -2.37 -4.96 13.53
N ALA A 7 -2.10 -6.17 14.01
CA ALA A 7 -1.29 -7.15 13.29
C ALA A 7 -1.91 -7.55 11.93
N SER A 8 -3.23 -7.73 11.88
CA SER A 8 -3.95 -8.03 10.63
C SER A 8 -3.82 -6.88 9.62
N LEU A 9 -3.97 -5.63 10.08
CA LEU A 9 -3.80 -4.46 9.21
C LEU A 9 -2.36 -4.31 8.72
N HIS A 10 -1.36 -4.62 9.54
CA HIS A 10 0.03 -4.69 9.06
C HIS A 10 0.18 -5.69 7.91
N GLY A 11 -0.39 -6.89 8.03
CA GLY A 11 -0.39 -7.87 6.94
C GLY A 11 -1.06 -7.34 5.67
N VAL A 12 -2.20 -6.65 5.78
CA VAL A 12 -2.85 -6.01 4.61
C VAL A 12 -1.96 -4.94 3.98
N ALA A 13 -1.24 -4.14 4.77
CA ALA A 13 -0.32 -3.14 4.24
C ALA A 13 0.85 -3.80 3.48
N GLU A 14 1.38 -4.91 3.98
CA GLU A 14 2.42 -5.71 3.31
C GLU A 14 1.90 -6.34 2.00
N ASP A 15 0.68 -6.88 2.00
CA ASP A 15 0.03 -7.42 0.80
C ASP A 15 -0.11 -6.32 -0.27
N ILE A 16 -0.55 -5.12 0.11
CA ILE A 16 -0.65 -3.98 -0.81
C ILE A 16 0.74 -3.58 -1.33
N GLU A 17 1.75 -3.55 -0.46
CA GLU A 17 3.12 -3.21 -0.85
C GLU A 17 3.70 -4.20 -1.86
N SER A 18 3.36 -5.48 -1.74
CA SER A 18 3.79 -6.52 -2.68
C SER A 18 3.26 -6.33 -4.11
N LEU A 19 2.13 -5.62 -4.28
CA LEU A 19 1.51 -5.34 -5.59
C LEU A 19 2.09 -4.10 -6.27
N LEU A 20 2.75 -3.21 -5.53
CA LEU A 20 3.28 -1.96 -6.08
C LEU A 20 4.29 -2.14 -7.23
N PRO A 21 5.22 -3.12 -7.19
CA PRO A 21 6.12 -3.38 -8.31
C PRO A 21 5.37 -3.70 -9.61
N GLU A 22 4.35 -4.55 -9.57
CA GLU A 22 3.56 -4.92 -10.74
C GLU A 22 2.88 -3.69 -11.37
N ILE A 23 2.30 -2.83 -10.54
CA ILE A 23 1.67 -1.58 -11.00
C ILE A 23 2.69 -0.64 -11.63
N LYS A 24 3.90 -0.54 -11.06
CA LYS A 24 4.99 0.29 -11.61
C LYS A 24 5.46 -0.24 -12.97
N ASP A 25 5.51 -1.55 -13.13
CA ASP A 25 6.01 -2.22 -14.33
C ASP A 25 5.00 -2.24 -15.50
N LEU A 26 3.71 -1.95 -15.26
CA LEU A 26 2.68 -1.93 -16.31
C LEU A 26 3.01 -0.94 -17.44
N HIS A 27 3.53 0.24 -17.11
CA HIS A 27 3.88 1.22 -18.13
C HIS A 27 5.01 0.73 -19.03
N ASP A 28 6.06 0.18 -18.44
CA ASP A 28 7.23 -0.26 -19.19
C ASP A 28 6.93 -1.50 -20.02
N THR A 29 6.07 -2.39 -19.51
CA THR A 29 5.57 -3.56 -20.23
C THR A 29 4.73 -3.15 -21.43
N THR A 30 3.75 -2.25 -21.25
CA THR A 30 2.88 -1.79 -22.34
C THR A 30 3.65 -1.00 -23.41
N ALA A 31 4.63 -0.18 -23.02
CA ALA A 31 5.50 0.51 -23.96
C ALA A 31 6.38 -0.47 -24.77
N ARG A 32 6.89 -1.52 -24.13
CA ARG A 32 7.69 -2.56 -24.81
C ARG A 32 6.85 -3.36 -25.80
N GLU A 33 5.64 -3.76 -25.42
CA GLU A 33 4.71 -4.45 -26.31
C GLU A 33 4.30 -3.58 -27.50
N ALA A 34 4.04 -2.29 -27.27
CA ALA A 34 3.71 -1.35 -28.34
C ALA A 34 4.90 -1.05 -29.29
N ALA A 35 6.13 -1.27 -28.82
CA ALA A 35 7.35 -1.17 -29.60
C ALA A 35 7.70 -2.48 -30.32
N ASP A 36 6.99 -3.57 -30.06
CA ASP A 36 7.26 -4.85 -30.68
C ASP A 36 7.08 -4.75 -32.20
N HIS A 37 8.01 -5.38 -32.93
CA HIS A 37 8.08 -5.36 -34.39
C HIS A 37 8.19 -3.96 -35.04
N THR A 38 8.49 -2.89 -34.30
CA THR A 38 8.77 -1.58 -34.89
C THR A 38 10.25 -1.43 -35.28
N VAL A 39 10.52 -0.77 -36.41
CA VAL A 39 11.89 -0.53 -36.89
C VAL A 39 12.64 0.48 -36.02
N SER A 40 11.91 1.38 -35.36
CA SER A 40 12.48 2.43 -34.50
C SER A 40 12.87 1.95 -33.11
N GLY A 41 12.44 0.75 -32.70
CA GLY A 41 12.62 0.24 -31.34
C GLY A 41 11.79 1.00 -30.28
N GLY A 42 10.85 1.83 -30.72
CA GLY A 42 9.92 2.57 -29.87
C GLY A 42 8.46 2.26 -30.25
N PRO A 43 7.49 2.64 -29.40
CA PRO A 43 6.09 2.43 -29.70
C PRO A 43 5.68 2.99 -31.05
N ALA A 44 4.87 2.24 -31.81
CA ALA A 44 4.34 2.77 -33.05
C ALA A 44 3.49 4.03 -32.78
N PRO A 45 3.58 5.11 -33.60
CA PRO A 45 2.91 6.38 -33.31
C PRO A 45 1.40 6.29 -33.09
N TYR A 46 0.74 5.29 -33.69
CA TYR A 46 -0.70 5.09 -33.50
C TYR A 46 -1.07 4.63 -32.08
N PHE A 47 -0.12 4.05 -31.32
CA PHE A 47 -0.32 3.67 -29.94
C PHE A 47 -0.08 4.80 -28.94
N SER A 48 0.58 5.90 -29.34
CA SER A 48 0.93 6.98 -28.42
C SER A 48 -0.25 7.52 -27.61
N PRO A 49 -1.44 7.82 -28.21
CA PRO A 49 -2.58 8.29 -27.43
C PRO A 49 -3.07 7.28 -26.39
N LEU A 50 -2.99 5.98 -26.71
CA LEU A 50 -3.37 4.91 -25.79
C LEU A 50 -2.35 4.77 -24.65
N LEU A 51 -1.06 4.82 -24.96
CA LEU A 51 0.02 4.74 -23.96
C LEU A 51 -0.01 5.93 -22.99
N ASP A 52 -0.28 7.14 -23.47
CA ASP A 52 -0.43 8.33 -22.61
C ASP A 52 -1.63 8.20 -21.66
N ALA A 53 -2.76 7.68 -22.18
CA ALA A 53 -3.95 7.42 -21.38
C ALA A 53 -3.70 6.32 -20.33
N LEU A 54 -3.01 5.24 -20.71
CA LEU A 54 -2.61 4.16 -19.81
C LEU A 54 -1.64 4.66 -18.73
N HIS A 55 -0.64 5.48 -19.09
CA HIS A 55 0.29 6.09 -18.15
C HIS A 55 -0.48 6.95 -17.11
N THR A 56 -1.40 7.78 -17.58
CA THR A 56 -2.23 8.63 -16.71
C THR A 56 -3.13 7.81 -15.78
N ALA A 57 -3.76 6.75 -16.31
CA ALA A 57 -4.61 5.86 -15.51
C ALA A 57 -3.79 5.08 -14.48
N ASN A 58 -2.65 4.52 -14.89
CA ASN A 58 -1.74 3.79 -14.04
C ASN A 58 -1.19 4.68 -12.91
N GLY A 59 -0.81 5.93 -13.21
CA GLY A 59 -0.37 6.88 -12.20
C GLY A 59 -1.44 7.18 -11.13
N LYS A 60 -2.72 7.23 -11.52
CA LYS A 60 -3.84 7.37 -10.57
C LYS A 60 -4.00 6.12 -9.70
N VAL A 61 -3.92 4.93 -10.31
CA VAL A 61 -4.00 3.65 -9.58
C VAL A 61 -2.86 3.55 -8.59
N LEU A 62 -1.61 3.76 -9.03
CA LEU A 62 -0.42 3.73 -8.18
C LEU A 62 -0.57 4.65 -6.96
N LYS A 63 -0.94 5.91 -7.18
CA LYS A 63 -1.14 6.88 -6.09
C LYS A 63 -2.22 6.43 -5.10
N ASN A 64 -3.34 5.88 -5.60
CA ASN A 64 -4.42 5.41 -4.74
C ASN A 64 -4.02 4.18 -3.92
N VAL A 65 -3.25 3.26 -4.51
CA VAL A 65 -2.73 2.06 -3.85
C VAL A 65 -1.70 2.44 -2.78
N GLU A 66 -0.76 3.35 -3.08
CA GLU A 66 0.18 3.89 -2.09
C GLU A 66 -0.55 4.58 -0.93
N GLN A 67 -1.57 5.39 -1.24
CA GLN A 67 -2.38 6.05 -0.21
C GLN A 67 -3.15 5.05 0.65
N ALA A 68 -3.68 3.98 0.05
CA ALA A 68 -4.38 2.93 0.78
C ALA A 68 -3.44 2.20 1.75
N ARG A 69 -2.24 1.81 1.30
CA ARG A 69 -1.19 1.24 2.14
C ARG A 69 -0.87 2.14 3.34
N ASP A 70 -0.63 3.43 3.08
CA ASP A 70 -0.25 4.38 4.12
C ASP A 70 -1.38 4.63 5.12
N ASN A 71 -2.64 4.57 4.68
CA ASN A 71 -3.80 4.64 5.58
C ASN A 71 -3.87 3.41 6.49
N VAL A 72 -3.79 2.22 5.90
CA VAL A 72 -3.84 0.96 6.65
C VAL A 72 -2.71 0.87 7.67
N ARG A 73 -1.50 1.30 7.30
CA ARG A 73 -0.35 1.33 8.22
C ARG A 73 -0.58 2.28 9.39
N ARG A 74 -1.09 3.49 9.12
CA ARG A 74 -1.41 4.46 10.19
C ARG A 74 -2.50 3.94 11.12
N ASP A 75 -3.51 3.28 10.58
CA ASP A 75 -4.58 2.68 11.39
C ASP A 75 -4.05 1.54 12.27
N ALA A 76 -3.13 0.71 11.74
CA ALA A 76 -2.45 -0.33 12.49
C ALA A 76 -1.62 0.26 13.65
N GLU A 77 -0.80 1.28 13.38
CA GLU A 77 0.01 1.99 14.36
C GLU A 77 -0.85 2.61 15.48
N ALA A 78 -1.97 3.24 15.11
CA ALA A 78 -2.91 3.83 16.07
C ALA A 78 -3.56 2.77 16.97
N LEU A 79 -4.00 1.64 16.40
CA LEU A 79 -4.61 0.55 17.15
C LEU A 79 -3.60 -0.13 18.09
N GLN A 80 -2.35 -0.24 17.66
CA GLN A 80 -1.27 -0.75 18.52
C GLN A 80 -1.03 0.18 19.71
N GLY A 81 -0.90 1.50 19.47
CA GLY A 81 -0.73 2.48 20.54
C GLY A 81 -1.91 2.50 21.54
N LEU A 82 -3.14 2.34 21.06
CA LEU A 82 -4.31 2.20 21.93
C LEU A 82 -4.26 0.91 22.76
N ALA A 83 -3.82 -0.20 22.17
CA ALA A 83 -3.66 -1.46 22.90
C ALA A 83 -2.59 -1.36 24.00
N ASP A 84 -1.45 -0.75 23.69
CA ASP A 84 -0.36 -0.51 24.65
C ASP A 84 -0.83 0.38 25.81
N SER A 85 -1.61 1.43 25.51
CA SER A 85 -2.16 2.33 26.53
C SER A 85 -3.13 1.61 27.47
N PHE A 86 -4.00 0.73 26.96
CA PHE A 86 -4.91 -0.04 27.81
C PHE A 86 -4.17 -1.00 28.73
N GLU A 87 -3.15 -1.71 28.23
CA GLU A 87 -2.34 -2.61 29.05
C GLU A 87 -1.58 -1.88 30.15
N SER A 88 -0.98 -0.72 29.83
CA SER A 88 -0.31 0.13 30.82
C SER A 88 -1.27 0.63 31.91
N ASN A 89 -2.49 1.02 31.53
CA ASN A 89 -3.49 1.47 32.47
C ASN A 89 -3.96 0.32 33.38
N GLU A 90 -4.23 -0.86 32.83
CA GLU A 90 -4.59 -2.06 33.59
C GLU A 90 -3.51 -2.43 34.61
N GLN A 91 -2.23 -2.47 34.20
CA GLN A 91 -1.11 -2.72 35.11
C GLN A 91 -1.01 -1.68 36.23
N THR A 92 -1.23 -0.40 35.90
CA THR A 92 -1.22 0.69 36.88
C THR A 92 -2.35 0.54 37.89
N HIS A 93 -3.56 0.22 37.44
CA HIS A 93 -4.72 0.00 38.31
C HIS A 93 -4.55 -1.24 39.19
N ALA A 94 -4.08 -2.35 38.62
CA ALA A 94 -3.79 -3.57 39.36
C ALA A 94 -2.75 -3.34 40.46
N SER A 95 -1.68 -2.60 40.16
CA SER A 95 -0.64 -2.25 41.14
C SER A 95 -1.16 -1.35 42.27
N LYS A 96 -2.13 -0.47 41.99
CA LYS A 96 -2.77 0.36 43.02
C LYS A 96 -3.67 -0.46 43.93
N ILE A 97 -4.42 -1.43 43.37
CA ILE A 97 -5.30 -2.31 44.14
C ILE A 97 -4.49 -3.28 45.00
N ALA A 98 -3.41 -3.85 44.49
CA ALA A 98 -2.56 -4.78 45.22
C ALA A 98 -1.81 -4.14 46.40
N ASN A 99 -1.67 -2.82 46.42
CA ASN A 99 -1.03 -2.03 47.48
C ASN A 99 -2.04 -1.41 48.47
N LEU A 100 -3.33 -1.74 48.36
CA LEU A 100 -4.38 -1.42 49.33
C LEU A 100 -4.69 -2.65 50.20
#